data_AF-A0A7J4M7Z7-F1
#
_entry.id   AF-A0A7J4M7Z7-F1
#
_cell.length_a   1.000
_cell.length_b   1.000
_cell.length_c   1.000
_cell.angle_alpha   90.00
_cell.angle_beta   90.00
_cell.angle_gamma   90.00
#
_symmetry.space_group_name_H-M   'P 1'
#
loop_
_entity.id
_entity.type
_entity.pdbx_description
1 polymer ?
#
loop_
_entity_poly.entity_id
_entity_poly.type
_entity_poly.pdbx_seq_one_letter_code
_entity_poly.pdbx_strand_id
1 'polypeptide(L)'
;YLKTKGFTHYSVRSFIVEEIKKRGLPINRDTMVLIGNKLREANSPSYIIEEIYEKAKLENSNTVIESLRTIGEVEALRKKKDFYLFSVDADIERRYDRILKRKIESDFVSFEEFVSNEKREMENKDLFKQNLKRCIEMADFKFENNGTIEDLYKGVEKILIELEN
;
A
#
# COMPACT_ATOMS: atom_id res chain seq x y z
N TYR A 1 5.86 9.48 -10.31
CA TYR A 1 6.98 8.86 -11.04
C TYR A 1 6.53 7.71 -11.92
N LEU A 2 6.15 6.54 -11.39
CA LEU A 2 5.82 5.37 -12.24
C LEU A 2 4.77 5.63 -13.33
N LYS A 3 3.75 6.46 -13.05
CA LYS A 3 2.79 6.92 -14.08
C LYS A 3 3.46 7.61 -15.28
N THR A 4 4.51 8.40 -15.06
CA THR A 4 5.28 9.05 -16.13
C THR A 4 6.16 8.07 -16.91
N LYS A 5 6.31 6.84 -16.40
CA LYS A 5 6.98 5.71 -17.06
C LYS A 5 5.99 4.75 -17.73
N GLY A 6 4.72 5.14 -17.84
CA GLY A 6 3.68 4.33 -18.50
C GLY A 6 3.02 3.27 -17.61
N PHE A 7 3.27 3.26 -16.30
CA PHE A 7 2.60 2.31 -15.41
C PHE A 7 1.13 2.69 -15.18
N THR A 8 0.22 1.73 -15.30
CA THR A 8 -1.14 1.85 -14.76
C THR A 8 -1.09 1.80 -13.23
N HIS A 9 -1.87 2.65 -12.57
CA HIS A 9 -1.90 2.74 -11.12
C HIS A 9 -3.22 2.29 -10.52
N TYR A 10 -3.15 1.29 -9.64
CA TYR A 10 -4.24 0.84 -8.80
C TYR A 10 -3.90 1.06 -7.31
N SER A 11 -4.92 1.23 -6.48
CA SER A 11 -4.75 1.49 -5.05
C SER A 11 -5.71 0.65 -4.22
N VAL A 12 -5.16 -0.14 -3.30
CA VAL A 12 -5.94 -0.90 -2.30
C VAL A 12 -6.80 0.06 -1.45
N ARG A 13 -6.27 1.25 -1.14
CA ARG A 13 -7.02 2.27 -0.41
C ARG A 13 -8.23 2.73 -1.22
N SER A 14 -8.05 3.06 -2.50
CA SER A 14 -9.15 3.52 -3.35
C SER A 14 -10.24 2.45 -3.46
N PHE A 15 -9.87 1.18 -3.60
CA PHE A 15 -10.82 0.07 -3.59
C PHE A 15 -11.65 0.03 -2.29
N ILE A 16 -11.00 0.13 -1.13
CA ILE A 16 -11.70 0.16 0.17
C ILE A 16 -12.61 1.39 0.27
N VAL A 17 -12.17 2.56 -0.20
CA VAL A 17 -12.99 3.79 -0.21
C VAL A 17 -14.22 3.65 -1.10
N GLU A 18 -14.12 3.00 -2.26
CA GLU A 18 -15.28 2.68 -3.10
C GLU A 18 -16.28 1.78 -2.38
N GLU A 19 -15.78 0.75 -1.69
CA GLU A 19 -16.61 -0.15 -0.87
C GLU A 19 -17.28 0.58 0.31
N ILE A 20 -16.58 1.53 0.95
CA ILE A 20 -17.16 2.40 2.00
C ILE A 20 -18.29 3.26 1.44
N LYS A 21 -18.07 3.89 0.28
CA LYS A 21 -19.06 4.75 -0.38
C LYS A 21 -20.31 3.96 -0.78
N LYS A 22 -20.17 2.76 -1.33
CA LYS A 22 -21.30 1.86 -1.65
C LYS A 22 -22.16 1.53 -0.43
N ARG A 23 -21.59 1.55 0.77
CA ARG A 23 -22.27 1.28 2.04
C ARG A 23 -22.81 2.54 2.74
N GLY A 24 -22.59 3.73 2.17
CA GLY A 24 -23.01 4.99 2.78
C GLY A 24 -22.31 5.30 4.11
N LEU A 25 -21.11 4.76 4.33
CA LEU A 25 -20.34 4.94 5.57
C LEU A 25 -19.38 6.14 5.47
N PRO A 26 -19.01 6.78 6.59
CA PRO A 26 -18.05 7.87 6.60
C PRO A 26 -16.65 7.40 6.20
N ILE A 27 -15.95 8.19 5.40
CA ILE A 27 -14.57 7.89 4.99
C ILE A 27 -13.62 8.40 6.08
N ASN A 28 -13.17 7.48 6.94
CA ASN A 28 -12.17 7.74 7.97
C ASN A 28 -11.32 6.49 8.21
N ARG A 29 -10.26 6.62 9.03
CA ARG A 29 -9.28 5.54 9.25
C ARG A 29 -9.94 4.28 9.83
N ASP A 30 -10.77 4.43 10.84
CA ASP A 30 -11.41 3.30 11.52
C ASP A 30 -12.36 2.55 10.58
N THR A 31 -13.10 3.28 9.75
CA THR A 31 -13.98 2.68 8.75
C THR A 31 -13.17 1.95 7.67
N MET A 32 -12.03 2.50 7.22
CA MET A 32 -11.15 1.81 6.28
C MET A 32 -10.59 0.51 6.86
N VAL A 33 -10.13 0.51 8.11
CA VAL A 33 -9.65 -0.70 8.78
C VAL A 33 -10.78 -1.72 8.92
N LEU A 34 -11.96 -1.28 9.38
CA LEU A 34 -13.13 -2.13 9.58
C LEU A 34 -13.57 -2.79 8.26
N ILE A 35 -13.75 -2.00 7.21
CA ILE A 35 -14.21 -2.52 5.91
C ILE A 35 -13.15 -3.40 5.26
N GLY A 36 -11.87 -3.02 5.31
CA GLY A 36 -10.79 -3.86 4.82
C GLY A 36 -10.75 -5.23 5.51
N ASN A 37 -10.88 -5.27 6.83
CA ASN A 37 -10.91 -6.53 7.58
C ASN A 37 -12.16 -7.34 7.25
N LYS A 38 -13.35 -6.73 7.22
CA LYS A 38 -14.60 -7.42 6.88
C LYS A 38 -14.57 -8.04 5.49
N LEU A 39 -14.02 -7.34 4.49
CA LEU A 39 -13.88 -7.85 3.13
C LEU A 39 -12.97 -9.08 3.09
N ARG A 40 -11.88 -9.06 3.86
CA ARG A 40 -10.98 -10.22 3.96
C ARG A 40 -11.61 -11.38 4.73
N GLU A 41 -12.20 -11.11 5.89
CA GLU A 41 -12.85 -12.13 6.75
C GLU A 41 -14.00 -12.84 6.01
N ALA A 42 -14.79 -12.11 5.22
CA ALA A 42 -15.91 -12.66 4.47
C ALA A 42 -15.50 -13.46 3.22
N ASN A 43 -14.26 -13.31 2.75
CA ASN A 43 -13.78 -13.92 1.52
C ASN A 43 -12.46 -14.65 1.78
N SER A 44 -11.33 -13.97 1.55
CA SER A 44 -9.98 -14.48 1.78
C SER A 44 -9.05 -13.35 2.24
N PRO A 45 -7.91 -13.67 2.88
CA PRO A 45 -6.89 -12.68 3.21
C PRO A 45 -6.40 -11.84 2.01
N SER A 46 -6.48 -12.39 0.79
CA SER A 46 -6.02 -11.79 -0.46
C SER A 46 -7.14 -11.16 -1.31
N TYR A 47 -8.40 -11.23 -0.89
CA TYR A 47 -9.56 -10.86 -1.72
C TYR A 47 -9.41 -9.51 -2.42
N ILE A 48 -9.01 -8.47 -1.67
CA ILE A 48 -8.91 -7.11 -2.23
C ILE A 48 -7.86 -7.03 -3.34
N ILE A 49 -6.70 -7.69 -3.17
CA ILE A 49 -5.64 -7.63 -4.17
C ILE A 49 -5.98 -8.48 -5.40
N GLU A 50 -6.72 -9.58 -5.22
CA GLU A 50 -7.19 -10.43 -6.31
C GLU A 50 -8.17 -9.67 -7.20
N GLU A 51 -9.13 -8.96 -6.62
CA GLU A 51 -10.08 -8.11 -7.35
C GLU A 51 -9.38 -6.98 -8.13
N ILE A 52 -8.34 -6.37 -7.55
CA ILE A 52 -7.54 -5.35 -8.23
C ILE A 52 -6.71 -5.97 -9.36
N TYR A 53 -6.10 -7.13 -9.12
CA TYR A 53 -5.27 -7.83 -10.08
C TYR A 53 -6.07 -8.24 -11.33
N GLU A 54 -7.28 -8.77 -11.16
CA GLU A 54 -8.12 -9.15 -12.30
C GLU A 54 -8.49 -7.94 -13.17
N LYS A 55 -8.68 -6.76 -12.59
CA LYS A 55 -8.86 -5.51 -13.36
C LYS A 55 -7.59 -5.12 -14.11
N ALA A 56 -6.45 -5.10 -13.40
CA ALA A 56 -5.16 -4.71 -13.97
C ALA A 56 -4.74 -5.61 -15.14
N LYS A 57 -5.00 -6.92 -15.03
CA LYS A 57 -4.66 -7.92 -16.04
C LYS A 57 -5.32 -7.65 -17.40
N LEU A 58 -6.47 -6.98 -17.43
CA LEU A 58 -7.18 -6.65 -18.67
C LEU A 58 -6.50 -5.55 -19.48
N GLU A 59 -5.68 -4.71 -18.85
CA GLU A 59 -5.02 -3.57 -19.51
C GLU A 59 -3.73 -3.96 -20.24
N ASN A 60 -3.16 -5.14 -19.95
CA ASN A 60 -1.91 -5.65 -20.53
C ASN A 60 -0.77 -4.61 -20.52
N SER A 61 -0.63 -3.89 -19.40
CA SER A 61 0.38 -2.85 -19.17
C SER A 61 1.15 -3.12 -17.88
N ASN A 62 2.36 -2.54 -17.78
CA ASN A 62 3.09 -2.49 -16.52
C ASN A 62 2.22 -1.82 -15.47
N THR A 63 2.05 -2.45 -14.32
CA THR A 63 1.09 -2.02 -13.30
C THR A 63 1.77 -1.83 -11.96
N VAL A 64 1.44 -0.74 -11.27
CA VAL A 64 1.72 -0.55 -9.86
C VAL A 64 0.42 -0.65 -9.07
N ILE A 65 0.43 -1.50 -8.04
CA ILE A 65 -0.62 -1.55 -7.03
C ILE A 65 -0.04 -1.03 -5.72
N GLU A 66 -0.57 0.09 -5.21
CA GLU A 66 -0.11 0.65 -3.95
C GLU A 66 -0.91 0.17 -2.74
N SER A 67 -0.32 0.33 -1.55
CA SER A 67 -0.96 0.11 -0.24
C SER A 67 -1.29 -1.35 0.10
N LEU A 68 -0.41 -2.30 -0.24
CA LEU A 68 -0.48 -3.66 0.32
C LEU A 68 -0.22 -3.62 1.84
N ARG A 69 -1.01 -4.36 2.62
CA ARG A 69 -0.94 -4.30 4.09
C ARG A 69 -1.02 -5.67 4.76
N THR A 70 -1.31 -6.75 4.04
CA THR A 70 -1.43 -8.10 4.61
C THR A 70 -0.50 -9.09 3.92
N ILE A 71 -0.11 -10.12 4.68
CA ILE A 71 0.73 -11.21 4.18
C ILE A 71 0.02 -11.95 3.04
N GLY A 72 -1.29 -12.20 3.18
CA GLY A 72 -2.09 -12.89 2.17
C GLY A 72 -2.12 -12.14 0.83
N GLU A 73 -2.20 -10.80 0.84
CA GLU A 73 -2.12 -10.00 -0.39
C GLU A 73 -0.77 -10.19 -1.10
N VAL A 74 0.34 -10.14 -0.35
CA VAL A 74 1.68 -10.35 -0.91
C VAL A 74 1.84 -11.77 -1.44
N GLU A 75 1.45 -12.78 -0.67
CA GLU A 75 1.55 -14.19 -1.08
C GLU A 75 0.71 -14.51 -2.32
N ALA A 76 -0.46 -13.88 -2.47
CA ALA A 76 -1.29 -14.05 -3.66
C ALA A 76 -0.63 -13.46 -4.91
N LEU A 77 -0.01 -12.28 -4.81
CA LEU A 77 0.73 -11.68 -5.92
C LEU A 77 2.04 -12.42 -6.22
N ARG A 78 2.73 -12.97 -5.22
CA ARG A 78 3.95 -13.79 -5.40
C ARG A 78 3.72 -15.04 -6.26
N LYS A 79 2.49 -15.54 -6.34
CA LYS A 79 2.11 -16.65 -7.22
C LYS A 79 1.97 -16.22 -8.68
N LYS A 80 1.95 -14.91 -8.97
CA LYS A 80 1.88 -14.36 -10.33
C LYS A 80 3.30 -14.20 -10.87
N LYS A 81 3.43 -14.33 -12.19
CA LYS A 81 4.70 -14.03 -12.87
C LYS A 81 4.97 -12.54 -12.80
N ASP A 82 6.26 -12.19 -12.82
CA ASP A 82 6.76 -10.82 -12.96
C ASP A 82 6.25 -9.86 -11.87
N PHE A 83 6.08 -10.38 -10.66
CA PHE A 83 5.71 -9.61 -9.48
C PHE A 83 6.94 -9.24 -8.64
N TYR A 84 7.11 -7.93 -8.43
CA TYR A 84 8.10 -7.37 -7.53
C TYR A 84 7.44 -6.52 -6.45
N LEU A 85 7.85 -6.72 -5.20
CA LEU A 85 7.36 -5.98 -4.04
C LEU A 85 8.38 -4.93 -3.62
N PHE A 86 7.94 -3.67 -3.62
CA PHE A 86 8.74 -2.53 -3.20
C PHE A 86 8.25 -2.06 -1.83
N SER A 87 9.16 -1.87 -0.87
CA SER A 87 8.87 -1.14 0.37
C SER A 87 9.55 0.22 0.35
N VAL A 88 8.81 1.28 0.66
CA VAL A 88 9.35 2.64 0.79
C VAL A 88 9.11 3.11 2.22
N ASP A 89 10.18 3.42 2.93
CA ASP A 89 10.11 3.92 4.31
C ASP A 89 10.83 5.26 4.46
N ALA A 90 10.61 5.95 5.57
CA ALA A 90 11.28 7.18 5.95
C ALA A 90 11.17 7.40 7.47
N ASP A 91 11.98 8.30 8.01
CA ASP A 91 11.95 8.69 9.41
C ASP A 91 10.55 9.17 9.81
N ILE A 92 10.11 8.76 11.00
CA ILE A 92 8.75 9.02 11.48
C ILE A 92 8.41 10.51 11.53
N GLU A 93 9.38 11.34 11.91
CA GLU A 93 9.24 12.81 11.94
C GLU A 93 9.01 13.37 10.54
N ARG A 94 9.79 12.93 9.55
CA ARG A 94 9.62 13.33 8.14
C ARG A 94 8.29 12.89 7.58
N ARG A 95 7.84 11.68 7.92
CA ARG A 95 6.53 11.17 7.50
C ARG A 95 5.40 11.99 8.13
N TYR A 96 5.52 12.35 9.41
CA TYR A 96 4.56 13.22 10.07
C TYR A 96 4.50 14.62 9.42
N ASP A 97 5.65 15.24 9.17
CA ASP A 97 5.72 16.53 8.45
C ASP A 97 5.05 16.48 7.07
N ARG A 98 5.16 15.34 6.37
CA ARG A 98 4.52 15.13 5.07
C ARG A 98 2.99 15.06 5.19
N ILE A 99 2.45 14.38 6.20
CA ILE A 99 0.99 14.32 6.38
C ILE A 99 0.40 15.69 6.74
N LEU A 100 1.11 16.48 7.56
CA LEU A 100 0.70 17.85 7.90
C LEU A 100 0.61 18.78 6.68
N LYS A 101 1.45 18.53 5.67
CA LYS A 101 1.43 19.26 4.39
C LYS A 101 0.37 18.72 3.43
N ARG A 102 0.12 17.40 3.43
CA ARG A 102 -0.81 16.72 2.52
C ARG A 102 -2.27 17.00 2.86
N LYS A 103 -2.65 17.07 4.13
CA LYS A 103 -3.96 17.53 4.63
C LYS A 103 -5.18 16.79 4.03
N ILE A 104 -5.10 15.47 3.85
CA ILE A 104 -6.31 14.66 3.55
C ILE A 104 -7.07 14.31 4.83
N GLU A 105 -8.28 13.75 4.71
CA GLU A 105 -9.19 13.50 5.83
C GLU A 105 -8.56 12.69 6.97
N SER A 106 -7.61 11.80 6.66
CA SER A 106 -6.91 10.97 7.64
C SER A 106 -5.62 11.57 8.22
N ASP A 107 -5.23 12.79 7.82
CA ASP A 107 -3.96 13.41 8.23
C ASP A 107 -4.10 14.37 9.42
N PHE A 108 -5.32 14.69 9.85
CA PHE A 108 -5.60 15.61 10.95
C PHE A 108 -5.50 14.92 12.32
N VAL A 109 -4.29 14.53 12.72
CA VAL A 109 -4.00 13.80 13.96
C VAL A 109 -2.79 14.39 14.68
N SER A 110 -2.68 14.17 16.00
CA SER A 110 -1.46 14.55 16.73
C SER A 110 -0.28 13.64 16.36
N PHE A 111 0.93 14.02 16.73
CA PHE A 111 2.11 13.17 16.51
C PHE A 111 2.00 11.85 17.29
N GLU A 112 1.52 11.90 18.53
CA GLU A 112 1.30 10.71 19.36
C GLU A 112 0.27 9.78 18.75
N GLU A 113 -0.83 10.34 18.22
CA GLU A 113 -1.86 9.57 17.53
C GLU A 113 -1.32 8.98 16.22
N PHE A 114 -0.52 9.73 15.46
CA PHE A 114 0.16 9.24 14.27
C PHE A 114 1.05 8.02 14.60
N VAL A 115 1.92 8.14 15.60
CA VAL A 115 2.80 7.05 16.06
C VAL A 115 1.98 5.83 16.52
N SER A 116 0.91 6.06 17.29
CA SER A 116 0.03 5.00 17.76
C SER A 116 -0.65 4.27 16.59
N ASN A 117 -1.19 5.03 15.65
CA ASN A 117 -1.84 4.51 14.45
C ASN A 117 -0.90 3.62 13.63
N GLU A 118 0.35 4.01 13.45
CA GLU A 118 1.32 3.19 12.71
C GLU A 118 1.70 1.92 13.45
N LYS A 119 1.93 2.00 14.76
CA LYS A 119 2.20 0.81 15.60
C LYS A 119 1.09 -0.22 15.48
N ARG A 120 -0.18 0.20 15.43
CA ARG A 120 -1.32 -0.72 15.25
C ARG A 120 -1.34 -1.44 13.90
N GLU A 121 -0.74 -0.85 12.86
CA GLU A 121 -0.68 -1.44 11.52
C GLU A 121 0.55 -2.33 11.29
N MET A 122 1.56 -2.23 12.17
CA MET A 122 2.83 -2.93 12.00
C MET A 122 2.72 -4.43 12.20
N GLU A 123 2.08 -4.88 13.27
CA GLU A 123 2.11 -6.29 13.67
C GLU A 123 0.72 -6.81 14.04
N ASN A 124 0.31 -7.89 13.35
CA ASN A 124 -0.86 -8.68 13.73
C ASN A 124 -0.64 -10.16 13.38
N LYS A 125 -1.10 -11.06 14.24
CA LYS A 125 -1.02 -12.52 14.01
C LYS A 125 -2.20 -13.05 13.19
N ASP A 126 -3.28 -12.29 13.13
CA ASP A 126 -4.48 -12.61 12.37
C ASP A 126 -4.25 -12.32 10.88
N LEU A 127 -4.38 -13.36 10.04
CA LEU A 127 -4.13 -13.29 8.59
C LEU A 127 -5.11 -12.35 7.87
N PHE A 128 -6.28 -12.07 8.45
CA PHE A 128 -7.28 -11.17 7.88
C PHE A 128 -7.05 -9.70 8.26
N LYS A 129 -6.04 -9.43 9.09
CA LYS A 129 -5.68 -8.09 9.55
C LYS A 129 -4.31 -7.65 9.02
N GLN A 130 -4.06 -6.36 9.15
CA GLN A 130 -2.84 -5.75 8.63
C GLN A 130 -1.61 -6.22 9.40
N ASN A 131 -0.54 -6.50 8.67
CA ASN A 131 0.78 -6.78 9.19
C ASN A 131 1.80 -6.15 8.24
N LEU A 132 1.94 -4.82 8.34
CA LEU A 132 2.81 -4.05 7.46
C LEU A 132 4.27 -4.46 7.62
N LYS A 133 4.70 -4.78 8.85
CA LYS A 133 6.09 -5.19 9.12
C LYS A 133 6.46 -6.44 8.30
N ARG A 134 5.62 -7.46 8.30
CA ARG A 134 5.87 -8.67 7.48
C ARG A 134 5.88 -8.36 5.99
N CYS A 135 4.99 -7.49 5.51
CA CYS A 135 5.00 -7.06 4.10
C CYS A 135 6.33 -6.37 3.73
N ILE A 136 6.85 -5.48 4.59
CA ILE A 136 8.16 -4.83 4.40
C ILE A 136 9.30 -5.85 4.43
N GLU A 137 9.25 -6.82 5.33
CA GLU A 137 10.24 -7.90 5.40
C GLU A 137 10.29 -8.73 4.11
N MET A 138 9.12 -8.96 3.48
CA MET A 138 8.95 -9.72 2.23
C MET A 138 9.29 -8.93 0.95
N ALA A 139 9.62 -7.64 1.04
CA ALA A 139 9.91 -6.80 -0.12
C ALA A 139 11.22 -7.21 -0.82
N ASP A 140 11.21 -7.24 -2.15
CA ASP A 140 12.41 -7.47 -2.96
C ASP A 140 13.35 -6.27 -2.91
N PHE A 141 12.76 -5.08 -2.96
CA PHE A 141 13.50 -3.83 -3.00
C PHE A 141 13.01 -2.89 -1.90
N LYS A 142 13.96 -2.34 -1.15
CA LYS A 142 13.69 -1.46 -0.01
C LYS A 142 14.31 -0.10 -0.26
N PHE A 143 13.50 0.95 -0.14
CA PHE A 143 13.90 2.33 -0.41
C PHE A 143 13.73 3.16 0.86
N GLU A 144 14.75 3.96 1.16
CA GLU A 144 14.71 4.94 2.23
C GLU A 144 14.50 6.33 1.63
N ASN A 145 13.32 6.91 1.87
CA ASN A 145 12.90 8.22 1.38
C ASN A 145 13.17 9.30 2.43
N ASN A 146 14.40 9.35 2.92
CA ASN A 146 14.87 10.39 3.85
C ASN A 146 15.56 11.57 3.15
N GLY A 147 16.04 11.35 1.92
CA GLY A 147 16.63 12.38 1.07
C GLY A 147 15.60 13.22 0.29
N THR A 148 16.01 13.66 -0.90
CA THR A 148 15.13 14.37 -1.83
C THR A 148 14.23 13.41 -2.60
N ILE A 149 13.17 13.92 -3.22
CA ILE A 149 12.31 13.08 -4.05
C ILE A 149 13.06 12.59 -5.30
N GLU A 150 14.01 13.37 -5.80
CA GLU A 150 14.89 13.03 -6.90
C GLU A 150 15.80 11.85 -6.55
N ASP A 151 16.28 11.75 -5.30
CA ASP A 151 17.08 10.61 -4.84
C ASP A 151 16.24 9.33 -4.82
N LEU A 152 14.99 9.41 -4.34
CA LEU A 152 14.07 8.28 -4.41
C LEU A 152 13.81 7.87 -5.86
N TYR A 153 13.59 8.83 -6.77
CA TYR A 153 13.37 8.54 -8.18
C TYR A 153 14.56 7.86 -8.84
N LYS A 154 15.79 8.30 -8.55
CA LYS A 154 17.00 7.63 -9.04
C LYS A 154 17.11 6.19 -8.54
N GLY A 155 16.80 5.96 -7.26
CA GLY A 155 16.77 4.62 -6.68
C GLY A 155 15.77 3.71 -7.38
N VAL A 156 14.54 4.20 -7.57
CA VAL A 156 13.48 3.45 -8.29
C VAL A 156 13.87 3.19 -9.75
N GLU A 157 14.38 4.19 -10.46
CA GLU A 157 14.81 4.06 -11.86
C GLU A 157 15.88 2.98 -12.04
N LYS A 158 16.87 2.95 -11.13
CA LYS A 158 17.92 1.94 -11.18
C LYS A 158 17.33 0.52 -11.14
N ILE A 159 16.35 0.28 -10.27
CA ILE A 159 15.69 -1.02 -10.17
C ILE A 159 14.84 -1.29 -11.41
N LEU A 160 14.09 -0.32 -11.93
CA LEU A 160 13.31 -0.52 -13.15
C LEU A 160 14.18 -0.94 -14.33
N ILE A 161 15.34 -0.31 -14.51
CA ILE A 161 16.31 -0.70 -15.55
C ILE A 161 16.82 -2.12 -15.33
N GLU A 162 17.12 -2.50 -14.08
CA GLU A 162 17.55 -3.87 -13.75
C GLU A 162 16.48 -4.92 -14.10
N LEU A 163 15.21 -4.60 -13.92
CA LEU A 163 14.09 -5.49 -14.21
C LEU A 163 13.71 -5.60 -15.70
N GLU A 164 14.12 -4.65 -16.53
CA GLU A 164 13.91 -4.67 -17.98
C GLU A 164 14.96 -5.51 -18.74
N ASN A 165 16.08 -5.86 -18.07
CA ASN A 165 17.18 -6.66 -18.63
C ASN A 165 17.03 -8.16 -18.33
#